data_AF-A0A3A2HX14-F1
#
_entry.id   AF-A0A3A2HX14-F1
#
_cell.length_a   1.000
_cell.length_b   1.000
_cell.length_c   1.000
_cell.angle_alpha   90.00
_cell.angle_beta   90.00
_cell.angle_gamma   90.00
#
_symmetry.space_group_name_H-M   'P 1'
#
loop_
_entity.id
_entity.type
_entity.pdbx_description
1 polymer ?
#
loop_
_entity_poly.entity_id
_entity_poly.type
_entity_poly.pdbx_seq_one_letter_code
_entity_poly.pdbx_strand_id
1 'polypeptide(L)'
;MLFPTFEFVFAFLPLSLSLYWMTFFYRPTESIRVMLVISLVFYFLPNWLHGHIIIASILVNFVISKYVQKTGKIAKYFLILGIAYNLAVIGYYKYSFFFGEIFYYLTDIDMGLTKFILPVGISFYTFQQIAYLVDCYKEKDVDYSFWHYSLFVTFFPQLIAGPIVHHKELIPQFMRLKNLGFNGEWFAAGAFIFIIGLAKKLLLADNLEVLATEVFSHADKGDYIGTFAAWVGALSYTLQLYFDFSAYSDMAIGLGLMFGIRLPINFLSPYKSESIVEFWRRWHITLSAFLRDYLYIPLGGNRNGAIGRYRNLMLTMLIGGLWHGAGFNFIIWGGLHGFYLIANHAFQSATRNINLSSFKPLFVLVTLFFVVIAWVFFRAETLHGAMTIVYQMLSFSSATSEVIQVQPYMIFLIVVGFFITQFTPNVSQMFEYQGWKTPDDWQPITIFFDKFKFRKGALAYISCLLAASLMFMAQPTVFIYFNF
;
A
#
# COMPACT_ATOMS: atom_id res chain seq x y z
N MET A 1 -14.84 -6.82 -3.65
CA MET A 1 -15.83 -5.90 -3.03
C MET A 1 -15.03 -4.91 -2.19
N LEU A 2 -15.51 -3.69 -1.93
CA LEU A 2 -14.74 -2.73 -1.14
C LEU A 2 -15.03 -2.92 0.36
N PHE A 3 -14.05 -2.74 1.24
CA PHE A 3 -14.26 -2.83 2.69
C PHE A 3 -15.26 -1.79 3.25
N PRO A 4 -15.26 -0.52 2.81
CA PRO A 4 -16.18 0.48 3.33
C PRO A 4 -17.55 0.46 2.63
N THR A 5 -18.13 -0.72 2.38
CA THR A 5 -19.51 -0.84 1.85
C THR A 5 -20.41 -1.58 2.81
N PHE A 6 -21.72 -1.30 2.73
CA PHE A 6 -22.72 -1.97 3.54
C PHE A 6 -22.72 -3.49 3.29
N GLU A 7 -22.56 -3.92 2.04
CA GLU A 7 -22.50 -5.33 1.65
C GLU A 7 -21.31 -6.02 2.30
N PHE A 8 -20.14 -5.37 2.36
CA PHE A 8 -18.98 -5.94 3.03
C PHE A 8 -19.21 -6.04 4.54
N VAL A 9 -19.56 -4.93 5.18
CA VAL A 9 -19.60 -4.82 6.65
C VAL A 9 -20.73 -5.64 7.27
N PHE A 10 -21.90 -5.66 6.66
CA PHE A 10 -23.10 -6.27 7.26
C PHE A 10 -23.51 -7.61 6.67
N ALA A 11 -23.03 -7.97 5.48
CA ALA A 11 -23.35 -9.28 4.89
C ALA A 11 -22.10 -10.17 4.79
N PHE A 12 -21.11 -9.79 4.00
CA PHE A 12 -19.98 -10.66 3.70
C PHE A 12 -19.09 -10.92 4.92
N LEU A 13 -18.73 -9.90 5.69
CA LEU A 13 -17.82 -10.05 6.83
C LEU A 13 -18.42 -10.94 7.94
N PRO A 14 -19.65 -10.69 8.43
CA PRO A 14 -20.27 -11.57 9.42
C PRO A 14 -20.40 -13.01 8.92
N LEU A 15 -20.86 -13.20 7.68
CA LEU A 15 -20.99 -14.53 7.09
C LEU A 15 -19.63 -15.24 7.00
N SER A 16 -18.59 -14.55 6.55
CA SER A 16 -17.23 -15.09 6.43
C SER A 16 -16.65 -15.50 7.77
N LEU A 17 -16.80 -14.66 8.79
CA LEU A 17 -16.34 -14.96 10.16
C LEU A 17 -17.11 -16.13 10.75
N SER A 18 -18.44 -16.17 10.60
CA SER A 18 -19.27 -17.29 11.06
C SER A 18 -18.86 -18.59 10.39
N LEU A 19 -18.75 -18.62 9.05
CA LEU A 19 -18.36 -19.81 8.31
C LEU A 19 -16.97 -20.31 8.72
N TYR A 20 -16.00 -19.40 8.83
CA TYR A 20 -14.64 -19.74 9.25
C TYR A 20 -14.60 -20.28 10.67
N TRP A 21 -15.12 -19.56 11.66
CA TRP A 21 -15.04 -19.95 13.07
C TRP A 21 -15.90 -21.16 13.40
N MET A 22 -17.10 -21.30 12.81
CA MET A 22 -17.88 -22.53 12.94
C MET A 22 -17.10 -23.72 12.38
N THR A 23 -16.54 -23.59 11.17
CA THR A 23 -15.71 -24.66 10.60
C THR A 23 -14.49 -24.95 11.47
N PHE A 24 -13.85 -23.92 12.03
CA PHE A 24 -12.72 -24.08 12.93
C PHE A 24 -13.09 -24.91 14.17
N PHE A 25 -14.22 -24.63 14.83
CA PHE A 25 -14.62 -25.36 16.04
C PHE A 25 -15.03 -26.81 15.77
N TYR A 26 -15.62 -27.12 14.60
CA TYR A 26 -16.05 -28.49 14.27
C TYR A 26 -14.99 -29.30 13.49
N ARG A 27 -14.22 -28.64 12.62
CA ARG A 27 -13.23 -29.24 11.69
C ARG A 27 -12.04 -28.28 11.45
N PRO A 28 -11.12 -28.11 12.43
CA PRO A 28 -10.00 -27.16 12.34
C PRO A 28 -9.17 -27.28 11.06
N THR A 29 -8.96 -28.48 10.54
CA THR A 29 -8.19 -28.73 9.31
C THR A 29 -8.85 -28.18 8.04
N GLU A 30 -10.18 -28.10 8.02
CA GLU A 30 -10.95 -27.63 6.86
C GLU A 30 -11.13 -26.11 6.87
N SER A 31 -10.90 -25.44 8.01
CA SER A 31 -11.03 -23.99 8.16
C SER A 31 -10.17 -23.20 7.15
N ILE A 32 -8.98 -23.71 6.83
CA ILE A 32 -8.07 -23.12 5.83
C ILE A 32 -8.67 -23.17 4.42
N ARG A 33 -9.35 -24.27 4.08
CA ARG A 33 -10.03 -24.40 2.77
C ARG A 33 -11.24 -23.47 2.70
N VAL A 34 -12.00 -23.35 3.79
CA VAL A 34 -13.11 -22.40 3.89
C VAL A 34 -12.61 -20.96 3.74
N MET A 35 -11.49 -20.61 4.39
CA MET A 35 -10.89 -19.28 4.26
C MET A 35 -10.38 -18.98 2.83
N LEU A 36 -9.86 -19.99 2.13
CA LEU A 36 -9.54 -19.88 0.71
C LEU A 36 -10.79 -19.63 -0.13
N VAL A 37 -11.87 -20.39 0.09
CA VAL A 37 -13.13 -20.21 -0.64
C VAL A 37 -13.70 -18.81 -0.41
N ILE A 38 -13.75 -18.35 0.85
CA ILE A 38 -14.15 -16.98 1.21
C ILE A 38 -13.30 -15.96 0.44
N SER A 39 -11.99 -16.18 0.39
CA SER A 39 -11.07 -15.26 -0.27
C SER A 39 -11.25 -15.20 -1.78
N LEU A 40 -11.49 -16.35 -2.42
CA LEU A 40 -11.83 -16.41 -3.84
C LEU A 40 -13.18 -15.73 -4.10
N VAL A 41 -14.22 -16.01 -3.31
CA VAL A 41 -15.54 -15.36 -3.46
C VAL A 41 -15.41 -13.84 -3.39
N PHE A 42 -14.65 -13.31 -2.42
CA PHE A 42 -14.39 -11.88 -2.32
C PHE A 42 -13.79 -11.27 -3.59
N TYR A 43 -12.87 -12.01 -4.23
CA TYR A 43 -12.17 -11.60 -5.43
C TYR A 43 -13.06 -11.65 -6.68
N PHE A 44 -13.81 -12.75 -6.87
CA PHE A 44 -14.59 -12.99 -8.08
C PHE A 44 -15.94 -12.27 -8.11
N LEU A 45 -16.53 -11.97 -6.94
CA LEU A 45 -17.90 -11.45 -6.85
C LEU A 45 -18.11 -10.08 -7.55
N PRO A 46 -17.18 -9.10 -7.48
CA PRO A 46 -17.37 -7.82 -8.17
C PRO A 46 -17.21 -7.90 -9.69
N ASN A 47 -16.22 -8.66 -10.16
CA ASN A 47 -15.94 -8.83 -11.58
C ASN A 47 -15.19 -10.13 -11.83
N TRP A 48 -15.86 -11.10 -12.44
CA TRP A 48 -15.30 -12.43 -12.73
C TRP A 48 -14.45 -12.47 -14.00
N LEU A 49 -14.54 -11.45 -14.87
CA LEU A 49 -13.98 -11.44 -16.22
C LEU A 49 -12.46 -11.72 -16.23
N HIS A 50 -11.74 -11.13 -15.27
CA HIS A 50 -10.28 -11.27 -15.15
C HIS A 50 -9.82 -12.33 -14.15
N GLY A 51 -10.76 -13.04 -13.52
CA GLY A 51 -10.41 -13.98 -12.47
C GLY A 51 -9.69 -15.24 -12.95
N HIS A 52 -9.76 -15.55 -14.24
CA HIS A 52 -8.91 -16.59 -14.85
C HIS A 52 -7.42 -16.26 -14.76
N ILE A 53 -7.04 -14.98 -14.70
CA ILE A 53 -5.64 -14.53 -14.66
C ILE A 53 -4.99 -14.89 -13.31
N ILE A 54 -5.66 -14.63 -12.19
CA ILE A 54 -5.11 -14.97 -10.87
C ILE A 54 -5.00 -16.49 -10.70
N ILE A 55 -5.99 -17.25 -11.19
CA ILE A 55 -5.97 -18.72 -11.13
C ILE A 55 -4.82 -19.28 -11.97
N ALA A 56 -4.67 -18.81 -13.21
CA ALA A 56 -3.55 -19.18 -14.06
C ALA A 56 -2.22 -18.81 -13.41
N SER A 57 -2.11 -17.61 -12.83
CA SER A 57 -0.90 -17.17 -12.14
C SER A 57 -0.55 -18.05 -10.95
N ILE A 58 -1.52 -18.42 -10.12
CA ILE A 58 -1.34 -19.34 -8.99
C ILE A 58 -0.85 -20.71 -9.48
N LEU A 59 -1.52 -21.29 -10.48
CA LEU A 59 -1.17 -22.62 -11.00
C LEU A 59 0.24 -22.63 -11.58
N VAL A 60 0.56 -21.68 -12.46
CA VAL A 60 1.87 -21.59 -13.13
C VAL A 60 2.98 -21.39 -12.10
N ASN A 61 2.84 -20.42 -11.19
CA ASN A 61 3.85 -20.15 -10.18
C ASN A 61 4.02 -21.31 -9.18
N PHE A 62 2.94 -21.99 -8.80
CA PHE A 62 3.03 -23.17 -7.93
C PHE A 62 3.78 -24.31 -8.60
N VAL A 63 3.51 -24.59 -9.87
CA VAL A 63 4.22 -25.64 -10.62
C VAL A 63 5.70 -25.27 -10.77
N ILE A 64 6.01 -24.04 -11.17
CA ILE A 64 7.38 -23.56 -11.30
C ILE A 64 8.13 -23.66 -9.97
N SER A 65 7.50 -23.32 -8.84
CA SER A 65 8.17 -23.40 -7.53
C SER A 65 8.61 -24.82 -7.16
N LYS A 66 7.85 -25.85 -7.57
CA LYS A 66 8.23 -27.25 -7.38
C LYS A 66 9.45 -27.63 -8.21
N TYR A 67 9.56 -27.14 -9.45
CA TYR A 67 10.73 -27.39 -10.29
C TYR A 67 11.96 -26.64 -9.79
N VAL A 68 11.80 -25.39 -9.32
CA VAL A 68 12.88 -24.60 -8.72
C VAL A 68 13.52 -25.37 -7.55
N GLN A 69 12.73 -25.99 -6.67
CA GLN A 69 13.28 -26.72 -5.52
C GLN A 69 13.91 -28.08 -5.87
N LYS A 70 13.43 -28.77 -6.92
CA LYS A 70 13.85 -30.15 -7.23
C LYS A 70 15.05 -30.27 -8.18
N THR A 71 15.36 -29.25 -8.97
CA THR A 71 16.17 -29.42 -10.20
C THR A 71 17.62 -28.94 -10.11
N GLY A 72 18.15 -28.71 -8.90
CA GLY A 72 19.58 -28.44 -8.67
C GLY A 72 20.14 -27.33 -9.58
N LYS A 73 21.07 -27.68 -10.49
CA LYS A 73 21.69 -26.71 -11.41
C LYS A 73 20.72 -26.04 -12.40
N ILE A 74 19.60 -26.70 -12.73
CA ILE A 74 18.61 -26.18 -13.72
C ILE A 74 17.58 -25.27 -13.03
N ALA A 75 17.52 -25.26 -11.70
CA ALA A 75 16.60 -24.42 -10.91
C ALA A 75 16.62 -22.94 -11.33
N LYS A 76 17.80 -22.43 -11.70
CA LYS A 76 17.98 -21.05 -12.17
C LYS A 76 17.14 -20.75 -13.43
N TYR A 77 17.02 -21.69 -14.36
CA TYR A 77 16.22 -21.49 -15.58
C TYR A 77 14.73 -21.47 -15.28
N PHE A 78 14.25 -22.32 -14.36
CA PHE A 78 12.86 -22.28 -13.90
C PHE A 78 12.55 -20.99 -13.14
N LEU A 79 13.50 -20.49 -12.34
CA LEU A 79 13.36 -19.18 -11.69
C LEU A 79 13.25 -18.06 -12.74
N ILE A 80 14.15 -18.03 -13.73
CA ILE A 80 14.11 -17.02 -14.81
C ILE A 80 12.79 -17.11 -15.57
N LEU A 81 12.34 -18.33 -15.92
CA LEU A 81 11.06 -18.55 -16.59
C LEU A 81 9.88 -18.02 -15.77
N GLY A 82 9.84 -18.30 -14.46
CA GLY A 82 8.79 -17.82 -13.58
C GLY A 82 8.80 -16.29 -13.43
N ILE A 83 9.97 -15.68 -13.24
CA ILE A 83 10.09 -14.21 -13.22
C ILE A 83 9.63 -13.61 -14.55
N ALA A 84 10.10 -14.17 -15.67
CA ALA A 84 9.72 -13.71 -17.01
C ALA A 84 8.22 -13.84 -17.26
N TYR A 85 7.59 -14.95 -16.84
CA TYR A 85 6.14 -15.12 -16.92
C TYR A 85 5.39 -14.02 -16.16
N ASN A 86 5.74 -13.79 -14.89
CA ASN A 86 5.08 -12.78 -14.07
C ASN A 86 5.27 -11.36 -14.63
N LEU A 87 6.50 -11.03 -15.07
CA LEU A 87 6.81 -9.74 -15.69
C LEU A 87 6.13 -9.57 -17.05
N ALA A 88 5.95 -10.64 -17.84
CA ALA A 88 5.22 -10.59 -19.10
C ALA A 88 3.72 -10.35 -18.89
N VAL A 89 3.11 -11.00 -17.90
CA VAL A 89 1.69 -10.82 -17.57
C VAL A 89 1.40 -9.38 -17.12
N ILE A 90 2.17 -8.85 -16.16
CA ILE A 90 2.02 -7.43 -15.75
C ILE A 90 2.45 -6.48 -16.87
N GLY A 91 3.49 -6.83 -17.64
CA GLY A 91 3.94 -6.15 -18.85
C GLY A 91 2.80 -5.89 -19.84
N TYR A 92 2.05 -6.95 -20.15
CA TYR A 92 0.93 -6.92 -21.07
C TYR A 92 -0.24 -6.10 -20.53
N TYR A 93 -0.71 -6.37 -19.31
CA TYR A 93 -1.91 -5.70 -18.78
C TYR A 93 -1.66 -4.24 -18.37
N LYS A 94 -0.49 -3.94 -17.80
CA LYS A 94 -0.21 -2.63 -17.20
C LYS A 94 0.54 -1.68 -18.14
N TYR A 95 1.44 -2.17 -18.98
CA TYR A 95 2.38 -1.31 -19.71
C TYR A 95 2.26 -1.36 -21.23
N SER A 96 1.52 -2.32 -21.80
CA SER A 96 1.41 -2.45 -23.27
C SER A 96 0.91 -1.17 -23.93
N PHE A 97 -0.13 -0.54 -23.37
CA PHE A 97 -0.68 0.71 -23.87
C PHE A 97 0.36 1.85 -23.83
N PHE A 98 1.02 2.05 -22.69
CA PHE A 98 2.04 3.10 -22.53
C PHE A 98 3.24 2.92 -23.49
N PHE A 99 3.74 1.70 -23.65
CA PHE A 99 4.79 1.44 -24.63
C PHE A 99 4.30 1.59 -26.07
N GLY A 100 3.02 1.31 -26.33
CA GLY A 100 2.33 1.61 -27.58
C GLY A 100 2.32 3.10 -27.89
N GLU A 101 1.98 3.94 -26.92
CA GLU A 101 1.99 5.40 -27.07
C GLU A 101 3.40 5.93 -27.35
N ILE A 102 4.42 5.42 -26.66
CA ILE A 102 5.82 5.78 -26.93
C ILE A 102 6.22 5.37 -28.35
N PHE A 103 5.86 4.16 -28.77
CA PHE A 103 6.18 3.66 -30.10
C PHE A 103 5.50 4.48 -31.19
N TYR A 104 4.21 4.80 -31.00
CA TYR A 104 3.46 5.68 -31.88
C TYR A 104 4.13 7.06 -31.97
N TYR A 105 4.49 7.68 -30.84
CA TYR A 105 5.18 8.97 -30.84
C TYR A 105 6.53 8.95 -31.59
N LEU A 106 7.26 7.83 -31.55
CA LEU A 106 8.57 7.69 -32.20
C LEU A 106 8.50 7.31 -33.68
N THR A 107 7.43 6.64 -34.12
CA THR A 107 7.36 6.00 -35.45
C THR A 107 6.15 6.43 -36.28
N ASP A 108 5.17 7.10 -35.67
CA ASP A 108 3.85 7.42 -36.23
C ASP A 108 3.04 6.17 -36.68
N ILE A 109 3.39 4.98 -36.16
CA ILE A 109 2.70 3.72 -36.41
C ILE A 109 1.79 3.39 -35.21
N ASP A 110 0.48 3.39 -35.43
CA ASP A 110 -0.50 2.96 -34.43
C ASP A 110 -0.57 1.43 -34.37
N MET A 111 -0.25 0.86 -33.22
CA MET A 111 -0.36 -0.58 -32.96
C MET A 111 -1.80 -1.04 -32.65
N GLY A 112 -2.76 -0.12 -32.57
CA GLY A 112 -4.16 -0.42 -32.25
C GLY A 112 -4.36 -0.96 -30.83
N LEU A 113 -3.43 -0.66 -29.92
CA LEU A 113 -3.48 -1.12 -28.54
C LEU A 113 -4.53 -0.31 -27.77
N THR A 114 -5.39 -1.01 -27.04
CA THR A 114 -6.41 -0.39 -26.18
C THR A 114 -6.00 -0.50 -24.71
N LYS A 115 -6.36 0.51 -23.92
CA LYS A 115 -6.13 0.52 -22.48
C LYS A 115 -7.01 -0.54 -21.82
N PHE A 116 -6.40 -1.60 -21.29
CA PHE A 116 -7.11 -2.67 -20.60
C PHE A 116 -7.61 -2.23 -19.22
N ILE A 117 -8.73 -2.81 -18.78
CA ILE A 117 -9.10 -2.80 -17.37
C ILE A 117 -8.09 -3.69 -16.64
N LEU A 118 -7.41 -3.12 -15.64
CA LEU A 118 -6.41 -3.85 -14.88
C LEU A 118 -7.08 -4.95 -14.03
N PRO A 119 -6.55 -6.19 -14.08
CA PRO A 119 -6.97 -7.22 -13.13
C PRO A 119 -6.68 -6.77 -11.70
N VAL A 120 -7.69 -6.82 -10.84
CA VAL A 120 -7.58 -6.35 -9.46
C VAL A 120 -6.43 -7.08 -8.75
N GLY A 121 -5.56 -6.31 -8.09
CA GLY A 121 -4.43 -6.85 -7.30
C GLY A 121 -3.25 -7.39 -8.12
N ILE A 122 -3.24 -7.26 -9.46
CA ILE A 122 -2.18 -7.81 -10.33
C ILE A 122 -0.78 -7.42 -9.89
N SER A 123 -0.56 -6.14 -9.61
CA SER A 123 0.71 -5.62 -9.12
C SER A 123 1.18 -6.33 -7.84
N PHE A 124 0.27 -6.56 -6.88
CA PHE A 124 0.59 -7.13 -5.57
C PHE A 124 0.88 -8.62 -5.64
N TYR A 125 -0.02 -9.40 -6.24
CA TYR A 125 0.19 -10.85 -6.31
C TYR A 125 1.37 -11.19 -7.22
N THR A 126 1.65 -10.41 -8.27
CA THR A 126 2.86 -10.59 -9.09
C THR A 126 4.13 -10.43 -8.26
N PHE A 127 4.22 -9.41 -7.40
CA PHE A 127 5.35 -9.22 -6.51
C PHE A 127 5.49 -10.34 -5.48
N GLN A 128 4.39 -10.75 -4.86
CA GLN A 128 4.38 -11.87 -3.91
C GLN A 128 4.84 -13.17 -4.55
N GLN A 129 4.41 -13.43 -5.79
CA GLN A 129 4.77 -14.63 -6.53
C GLN A 129 6.24 -14.62 -6.97
N ILE A 130 6.76 -13.48 -7.45
CA ILE A 130 8.19 -13.33 -7.76
C ILE A 130 9.04 -13.52 -6.49
N ALA A 131 8.68 -12.87 -5.38
CA ALA A 131 9.37 -13.04 -4.10
C ALA A 131 9.40 -14.52 -3.69
N TYR A 132 8.23 -15.17 -3.71
CA TYR A 132 8.12 -16.59 -3.38
C TYR A 132 9.02 -17.49 -4.25
N LEU A 133 9.08 -17.26 -5.56
CA LEU A 133 9.96 -18.02 -6.45
C LEU A 133 11.44 -17.78 -6.14
N VAL A 134 11.83 -16.53 -5.89
CA VAL A 134 13.20 -16.18 -5.52
C VAL A 134 13.60 -16.85 -4.21
N ASP A 135 12.70 -16.91 -3.23
CA ASP A 135 12.98 -17.56 -1.95
C ASP A 135 13.03 -19.07 -2.07
N CYS A 136 12.12 -19.69 -2.86
CA CYS A 136 12.22 -21.11 -3.21
C CYS A 136 13.54 -21.48 -3.88
N TYR A 137 14.17 -20.54 -4.61
CA TYR A 137 15.48 -20.76 -5.22
C TYR A 137 16.64 -20.58 -4.23
N LYS A 138 16.52 -19.63 -3.29
CA LYS A 138 17.55 -19.33 -2.30
C LYS A 138 17.57 -20.34 -1.14
N GLU A 139 16.40 -20.87 -0.79
CA GLU A 139 16.18 -21.70 0.40
C GLU A 139 15.80 -23.12 0.03
N LYS A 140 16.26 -24.08 0.83
CA LYS A 140 16.12 -25.51 0.52
C LYS A 140 14.78 -26.11 0.96
N ASP A 141 14.04 -25.45 1.87
CA ASP A 141 12.88 -26.04 2.56
C ASP A 141 11.60 -25.21 2.42
N VAL A 142 11.30 -24.70 1.23
CA VAL A 142 10.09 -23.89 0.96
C VAL A 142 9.00 -24.76 0.31
N ASP A 143 8.69 -25.92 0.89
CA ASP A 143 7.72 -26.87 0.33
C ASP A 143 6.31 -26.74 0.95
N TYR A 144 5.47 -25.91 0.35
CA TYR A 144 4.07 -25.75 0.79
C TYR A 144 3.08 -26.50 -0.10
N SER A 145 1.97 -26.96 0.48
CA SER A 145 0.86 -27.53 -0.28
C SER A 145 0.20 -26.47 -1.18
N PHE A 146 -0.48 -26.91 -2.22
CA PHE A 146 -1.27 -26.03 -3.11
C PHE A 146 -2.27 -25.15 -2.37
N TRP A 147 -2.96 -25.68 -1.35
CA TRP A 147 -3.97 -24.95 -0.57
C TRP A 147 -3.37 -23.75 0.18
N HIS A 148 -2.30 -23.99 0.94
CA HIS A 148 -1.58 -22.95 1.68
C HIS A 148 -1.01 -21.86 0.76
N TYR A 149 -0.43 -22.27 -0.38
CA TYR A 149 0.10 -21.33 -1.37
C TYR A 149 -1.01 -20.49 -2.02
N SER A 150 -2.12 -21.13 -2.43
CA SER A 150 -3.26 -20.45 -3.04
C SER A 150 -3.88 -19.43 -2.08
N LEU A 151 -4.03 -19.81 -0.80
CA LEU A 151 -4.52 -18.90 0.23
C LEU A 151 -3.53 -17.77 0.51
N PHE A 152 -2.22 -18.04 0.53
CA PHE A 152 -1.20 -16.99 0.67
C PHE A 152 -1.37 -15.89 -0.39
N VAL A 153 -1.54 -16.29 -1.65
CA VAL A 153 -1.75 -15.36 -2.76
C VAL A 153 -3.10 -14.64 -2.64
N THR A 154 -4.17 -15.37 -2.27
CA THR A 154 -5.55 -14.86 -2.38
C THR A 154 -6.13 -14.27 -1.10
N PHE A 155 -5.44 -14.35 0.04
CA PHE A 155 -5.98 -13.95 1.34
C PHE A 155 -6.62 -12.56 1.29
N PHE A 156 -7.94 -12.50 1.31
CA PHE A 156 -8.67 -11.31 0.89
C PHE A 156 -8.39 -10.04 1.70
N PRO A 157 -8.05 -10.10 3.01
CA PRO A 157 -7.69 -8.89 3.75
C PRO A 157 -6.50 -8.17 3.12
N GLN A 158 -5.53 -8.92 2.57
CA GLN A 158 -4.32 -8.34 1.99
C GLN A 158 -4.36 -8.18 0.46
N LEU A 159 -5.13 -9.02 -0.24
CA LEU A 159 -5.00 -9.24 -1.70
C LEU A 159 -4.97 -7.99 -2.59
N ILE A 160 -5.85 -7.00 -2.36
CA ILE A 160 -5.98 -5.89 -3.32
C ILE A 160 -4.93 -4.80 -3.11
N ALA A 161 -4.84 -4.25 -1.90
CA ALA A 161 -3.87 -3.21 -1.55
C ALA A 161 -3.37 -3.32 -0.10
N GLY A 162 -3.32 -4.53 0.44
CA GLY A 162 -2.86 -4.74 1.80
C GLY A 162 -1.34 -4.66 1.92
N PRO A 163 -0.80 -4.91 3.13
CA PRO A 163 0.62 -5.13 3.31
C PRO A 163 1.13 -6.24 2.38
N ILE A 164 2.23 -5.99 1.65
CA ILE A 164 2.89 -7.00 0.82
C ILE A 164 3.51 -8.03 1.76
N VAL A 165 2.83 -9.16 1.90
CA VAL A 165 3.23 -10.25 2.82
C VAL A 165 4.30 -11.14 2.21
N HIS A 166 5.19 -11.64 3.07
CA HIS A 166 6.14 -12.68 2.71
C HIS A 166 5.59 -14.07 3.09
N HIS A 167 5.91 -15.10 2.30
CA HIS A 167 5.49 -16.47 2.59
C HIS A 167 5.89 -16.96 3.99
N LYS A 168 7.05 -16.50 4.52
CA LYS A 168 7.57 -16.86 5.84
C LYS A 168 6.78 -16.25 6.99
N GLU A 169 6.11 -15.15 6.73
CA GLU A 169 5.28 -14.47 7.71
C GLU A 169 3.90 -15.12 7.77
N LEU A 170 3.31 -15.42 6.61
CA LEU A 170 1.90 -15.77 6.52
C LEU A 170 1.61 -17.28 6.53
N ILE A 171 2.34 -18.08 5.73
CA ILE A 171 2.04 -19.51 5.59
C ILE A 171 2.26 -20.29 6.91
N PRO A 172 3.32 -20.04 7.69
CA PRO A 172 3.48 -20.70 8.99
C PRO A 172 2.32 -20.43 9.96
N GLN A 173 1.70 -19.25 9.89
CA GLN A 173 0.49 -18.95 10.68
C GLN A 173 -0.65 -19.87 10.26
N PHE A 174 -0.95 -19.99 8.96
CA PHE A 174 -2.00 -20.89 8.45
C PHE A 174 -1.81 -22.34 8.91
N MET A 175 -0.58 -22.84 8.87
CA MET A 175 -0.26 -24.21 9.28
C MET A 175 -0.46 -24.44 10.78
N ARG A 176 -0.30 -23.38 11.60
CA ARG A 176 -0.46 -23.41 13.05
C ARG A 176 -1.87 -23.04 13.51
N LEU A 177 -2.70 -22.39 12.67
CA LEU A 177 -4.05 -21.94 13.03
C LEU A 177 -4.89 -23.06 13.65
N LYS A 178 -4.81 -24.29 13.11
CA LYS A 178 -5.51 -25.47 13.66
C LYS A 178 -5.22 -25.76 15.14
N ASN A 179 -4.10 -25.27 15.68
CA ASN A 179 -3.68 -25.45 17.07
C ASN A 179 -3.94 -24.19 17.93
N LEU A 180 -4.28 -23.07 17.30
CA LEU A 180 -4.48 -21.77 17.93
C LEU A 180 -5.98 -21.55 18.05
N GLY A 181 -6.53 -21.71 19.25
CA GLY A 181 -7.96 -21.48 19.50
C GLY A 181 -8.40 -20.04 19.24
N PHE A 182 -9.69 -19.78 19.37
CA PHE A 182 -10.25 -18.43 19.27
C PHE A 182 -9.67 -17.50 20.35
N ASN A 183 -9.12 -16.36 19.93
CA ASN A 183 -8.62 -15.32 20.82
C ASN A 183 -9.54 -14.10 20.78
N GLY A 184 -10.32 -13.89 21.84
CA GLY A 184 -11.27 -12.78 21.94
C GLY A 184 -10.60 -11.40 21.97
N GLU A 185 -9.38 -11.28 22.50
CA GLU A 185 -8.63 -10.02 22.53
C GLU A 185 -8.19 -9.62 21.13
N TRP A 186 -7.72 -10.58 20.32
CA TRP A 186 -7.36 -10.33 18.93
C TRP A 186 -8.58 -9.97 18.09
N PHE A 187 -9.69 -10.68 18.29
CA PHE A 187 -10.93 -10.36 17.60
C PHE A 187 -11.41 -8.94 17.93
N ALA A 188 -11.41 -8.57 19.22
CA ALA A 188 -11.79 -7.24 19.66
C ALA A 188 -10.84 -6.16 19.12
N ALA A 189 -9.52 -6.35 19.24
CA ALA A 189 -8.53 -5.44 18.69
C ALA A 189 -8.72 -5.29 17.17
N GLY A 190 -8.98 -6.39 16.47
CA GLY A 190 -9.26 -6.42 15.04
C GLY A 190 -10.47 -5.59 14.65
N ALA A 191 -11.58 -5.72 15.39
CA ALA A 191 -12.78 -4.91 15.21
C ALA A 191 -12.55 -3.42 15.42
N PHE A 192 -11.82 -3.04 16.47
CA PHE A 192 -11.49 -1.64 16.73
C PHE A 192 -10.61 -1.06 15.63
N ILE A 193 -9.55 -1.78 15.23
CA ILE A 193 -8.64 -1.35 14.17
C ILE A 193 -9.40 -1.20 12.84
N PHE A 194 -10.29 -2.14 12.52
CA PHE A 194 -11.14 -2.07 11.32
C PHE A 194 -12.03 -0.83 11.32
N ILE A 195 -12.68 -0.51 12.44
CA ILE A 195 -13.53 0.69 12.57
C ILE A 195 -12.71 1.99 12.45
N ILE A 196 -11.50 2.04 13.03
CA ILE A 196 -10.60 3.20 12.86
C ILE A 196 -10.22 3.36 11.38
N GLY A 197 -9.95 2.26 10.68
CA GLY A 197 -9.70 2.27 9.24
C GLY A 197 -10.90 2.79 8.44
N LEU A 198 -12.12 2.30 8.73
CA LEU A 198 -13.35 2.82 8.13
C LEU A 198 -13.49 4.33 8.32
N ALA A 199 -13.25 4.83 9.53
CA ALA A 199 -13.37 6.25 9.84
C ALA A 199 -12.32 7.10 9.11
N LYS A 200 -11.06 6.63 9.02
CA LYS A 200 -10.02 7.32 8.25
C LYS A 200 -10.40 7.44 6.77
N LYS A 201 -10.97 6.39 6.18
CA LYS A 201 -11.45 6.41 4.79
C LYS A 201 -12.62 7.37 4.63
N LEU A 202 -13.73 7.11 5.32
CA LEU A 202 -15.00 7.79 5.09
C LEU A 202 -15.07 9.23 5.63
N LEU A 203 -14.41 9.52 6.75
CA LEU A 203 -14.48 10.85 7.37
C LEU A 203 -13.35 11.78 6.93
N LEU A 204 -12.17 11.25 6.59
CA LEU A 204 -11.01 12.07 6.23
C LEU A 204 -10.66 11.94 4.74
N ALA A 205 -10.31 10.74 4.27
CA ALA A 205 -9.78 10.56 2.93
C ALA A 205 -10.76 10.99 1.84
N ASP A 206 -12.02 10.52 1.91
CA ASP A 206 -13.03 10.78 0.87
C ASP A 206 -13.40 12.27 0.81
N ASN A 207 -13.39 12.97 1.95
CA ASN A 207 -13.66 14.41 1.98
C ASN A 207 -12.46 15.25 1.46
N LEU A 208 -11.23 14.78 1.67
CA LEU A 208 -10.01 15.41 1.12
C LEU A 208 -9.88 15.16 -0.39
N GLU A 209 -10.39 14.02 -0.88
CA GLU A 209 -10.42 13.64 -2.29
C GLU A 209 -11.17 14.65 -3.16
N VAL A 210 -12.29 15.20 -2.66
CA VAL A 210 -13.11 16.16 -3.42
C VAL A 210 -12.27 17.35 -3.88
N LEU A 211 -11.58 18.00 -2.94
CA LEU A 211 -10.77 19.17 -3.26
C LEU A 211 -9.50 18.81 -4.04
N ALA A 212 -8.84 17.71 -3.70
CA ALA A 212 -7.69 17.24 -4.46
C ALA A 212 -8.08 16.99 -5.93
N THR A 213 -9.23 16.37 -6.17
CA THR A 213 -9.69 16.07 -7.53
C THR A 213 -10.06 17.31 -8.32
N GLU A 214 -10.74 18.26 -7.71
CA GLU A 214 -11.06 19.54 -8.34
C GLU A 214 -9.79 20.28 -8.79
N VAL A 215 -8.82 20.47 -7.87
CA VAL A 215 -7.58 21.21 -8.16
C VAL A 215 -6.76 20.54 -9.26
N PHE A 216 -6.54 19.22 -9.16
CA PHE A 216 -5.71 18.51 -10.13
C PHE A 216 -6.40 18.36 -11.49
N SER A 217 -7.73 18.16 -11.55
CA SER A 217 -8.47 18.09 -12.81
C SER A 217 -8.41 19.40 -13.60
N HIS A 218 -8.53 20.54 -12.92
CA HIS A 218 -8.36 21.85 -13.55
C HIS A 218 -6.92 22.08 -14.03
N ALA A 219 -5.92 21.66 -13.24
CA ALA A 219 -4.52 21.78 -13.65
C ALA A 219 -4.21 20.91 -14.87
N ASP A 220 -4.75 19.69 -14.94
CA ASP A 220 -4.60 18.78 -16.09
C ASP A 220 -5.25 19.34 -17.37
N LYS A 221 -6.28 20.19 -17.24
CA LYS A 221 -6.88 20.94 -18.36
C LYS A 221 -6.11 22.19 -18.79
N GLY A 222 -5.10 22.59 -18.01
CA GLY A 222 -4.30 23.80 -18.27
C GLY A 222 -4.88 25.08 -17.67
N ASP A 223 -5.85 24.98 -16.75
CA ASP A 223 -6.46 26.15 -16.11
C ASP A 223 -5.50 26.83 -15.11
N TYR A 224 -5.73 28.12 -14.87
CA TYR A 224 -5.02 28.85 -13.81
C TYR A 224 -5.61 28.50 -12.44
N ILE A 225 -4.77 27.96 -11.56
CA ILE A 225 -5.14 27.42 -10.25
C ILE A 225 -4.94 28.47 -9.15
N GLY A 226 -3.98 29.38 -9.28
CA GLY A 226 -3.54 30.28 -8.22
C GLY A 226 -2.69 29.59 -7.15
N THR A 227 -1.76 30.34 -6.55
CA THR A 227 -0.80 29.85 -5.55
C THR A 227 -1.48 29.16 -4.37
N PHE A 228 -2.54 29.78 -3.84
CA PHE A 228 -3.24 29.29 -2.65
C PHE A 228 -3.94 27.94 -2.92
N ALA A 229 -4.73 27.84 -4.00
CA ALA A 229 -5.43 26.61 -4.32
C ALA A 229 -4.47 25.49 -4.73
N ALA A 230 -3.34 25.79 -5.37
CA ALA A 230 -2.31 24.80 -5.71
C ALA A 230 -1.71 24.17 -4.45
N TRP A 231 -1.37 24.97 -3.43
CA TRP A 231 -0.91 24.47 -2.13
C TRP A 231 -1.99 23.66 -1.41
N VAL A 232 -3.20 24.19 -1.34
CA VAL A 232 -4.32 23.53 -0.67
C VAL A 232 -4.63 22.18 -1.34
N GLY A 233 -4.63 22.11 -2.68
CA GLY A 233 -4.84 20.87 -3.42
C GLY A 233 -3.72 19.85 -3.21
N ALA A 234 -2.45 20.27 -3.27
CA ALA A 234 -1.32 19.38 -3.02
C ALA A 234 -1.30 18.82 -1.58
N LEU A 235 -1.64 19.65 -0.59
CA LEU A 235 -1.75 19.24 0.82
C LEU A 235 -2.98 18.34 1.05
N SER A 236 -4.11 18.63 0.39
CA SER A 236 -5.30 17.77 0.43
C SER A 236 -4.98 16.38 -0.11
N TYR A 237 -4.30 16.32 -1.26
CA TYR A 237 -3.87 15.05 -1.84
C TYR A 237 -2.89 14.30 -0.93
N THR A 238 -1.94 15.00 -0.33
CA THR A 238 -0.97 14.40 0.61
C THR A 238 -1.70 13.70 1.76
N LEU A 239 -2.66 14.38 2.39
CA LEU A 239 -3.43 13.79 3.48
C LEU A 239 -4.40 12.71 3.00
N GLN A 240 -5.06 12.91 1.86
CA GLN A 240 -5.93 11.91 1.22
C GLN A 240 -5.16 10.60 1.02
N LEU A 241 -4.01 10.66 0.35
CA LEU A 241 -3.19 9.49 0.02
C LEU A 241 -2.79 8.73 1.29
N TYR A 242 -2.39 9.44 2.36
CA TYR A 242 -2.05 8.79 3.63
C TYR A 242 -3.26 8.17 4.32
N PHE A 243 -4.35 8.92 4.48
CA PHE A 243 -5.52 8.42 5.22
C PHE A 243 -6.22 7.29 4.47
N ASP A 244 -6.33 7.38 3.13
CA ASP A 244 -6.93 6.33 2.30
C ASP A 244 -6.13 5.02 2.39
N PHE A 245 -4.82 5.12 2.20
CA PHE A 245 -3.99 3.92 2.12
C PHE A 245 -3.69 3.32 3.51
N SER A 246 -3.50 4.16 4.52
CA SER A 246 -3.40 3.68 5.90
C SER A 246 -4.73 3.11 6.41
N ALA A 247 -5.88 3.65 5.99
CA ALA A 247 -7.19 3.08 6.28
C ALA A 247 -7.34 1.66 5.73
N TYR A 248 -6.96 1.43 4.47
CA TYR A 248 -6.98 0.09 3.89
C TYR A 248 -6.07 -0.86 4.68
N SER A 249 -4.84 -0.44 4.96
CA SER A 249 -3.87 -1.26 5.71
C SER A 249 -4.36 -1.59 7.13
N ASP A 250 -4.98 -0.64 7.81
CA ASP A 250 -5.58 -0.84 9.12
C ASP A 250 -6.76 -1.82 9.03
N MET A 251 -7.69 -1.63 8.08
CA MET A 251 -8.79 -2.58 7.86
C MET A 251 -8.28 -3.99 7.55
N ALA A 252 -7.24 -4.13 6.73
CA ALA A 252 -6.60 -5.40 6.43
C ALA A 252 -6.03 -6.07 7.69
N ILE A 253 -5.30 -5.33 8.53
CA ILE A 253 -4.78 -5.83 9.82
C ILE A 253 -5.94 -6.24 10.72
N GLY A 254 -6.98 -5.41 10.82
CA GLY A 254 -8.15 -5.66 11.65
C GLY A 254 -8.86 -6.95 11.27
N LEU A 255 -9.09 -7.15 9.97
CA LEU A 255 -9.63 -8.39 9.42
C LEU A 255 -8.71 -9.57 9.69
N GLY A 256 -7.40 -9.44 9.43
CA GLY A 256 -6.41 -10.47 9.75
C GLY A 256 -6.56 -10.97 11.18
N LEU A 257 -6.59 -10.05 12.15
CA LEU A 257 -6.73 -10.38 13.57
C LEU A 257 -8.05 -11.09 13.90
N MET A 258 -9.16 -10.71 13.27
CA MET A 258 -10.45 -11.41 13.42
C MET A 258 -10.41 -12.86 12.90
N PHE A 259 -9.53 -13.17 11.94
CA PHE A 259 -9.27 -14.53 11.44
C PHE A 259 -8.11 -15.24 12.17
N GLY A 260 -7.50 -14.59 13.17
CA GLY A 260 -6.38 -15.14 13.94
C GLY A 260 -5.01 -15.00 13.25
N ILE A 261 -4.87 -14.09 12.29
CA ILE A 261 -3.67 -13.87 11.47
C ILE A 261 -3.11 -12.46 11.71
N ARG A 262 -1.79 -12.36 11.94
CA ARG A 262 -1.09 -11.09 12.04
C ARG A 262 -0.48 -10.70 10.71
N LEU A 263 -0.96 -9.59 10.15
CA LEU A 263 -0.38 -8.96 8.96
C LEU A 263 0.70 -7.92 9.33
N PRO A 264 1.74 -7.72 8.51
CA PRO A 264 2.74 -6.70 8.78
C PRO A 264 2.17 -5.28 8.69
N ILE A 265 2.83 -4.32 9.34
CA ILE A 265 2.44 -2.91 9.28
C ILE A 265 2.96 -2.24 8.01
N ASN A 266 2.16 -1.33 7.44
CA ASN A 266 2.56 -0.55 6.27
C ASN A 266 2.97 0.89 6.61
N PHE A 267 2.43 1.46 7.70
CA PHE A 267 2.62 2.87 8.03
C PHE A 267 3.01 3.08 9.49
N LEU A 268 3.95 4.00 9.72
CA LEU A 268 4.43 4.37 11.06
C LEU A 268 4.67 5.88 11.17
N SER A 269 3.59 6.67 11.11
CA SER A 269 3.62 8.15 11.17
C SER A 269 4.69 8.76 10.24
N PRO A 270 4.58 8.54 8.91
CA PRO A 270 5.60 8.93 7.93
C PRO A 270 5.80 10.44 7.82
N TYR A 271 4.78 11.26 8.11
CA TYR A 271 4.91 12.72 8.06
C TYR A 271 5.61 13.33 9.28
N LYS A 272 6.04 12.51 10.24
CA LYS A 272 6.93 12.92 11.35
C LYS A 272 8.41 12.69 11.04
N SER A 273 8.76 12.27 9.82
CA SER A 273 10.13 11.91 9.45
C SER A 273 11.06 13.11 9.35
N GLU A 274 12.21 13.03 10.01
CA GLU A 274 13.29 14.04 9.96
C GLU A 274 14.14 13.90 8.68
N SER A 275 13.93 12.88 7.86
CA SER A 275 14.65 12.69 6.59
C SER A 275 13.88 11.81 5.61
N ILE A 276 14.23 11.89 4.33
CA ILE A 276 13.61 11.03 3.30
C ILE A 276 13.95 9.54 3.49
N VAL A 277 15.11 9.22 4.08
CA VAL A 277 15.46 7.83 4.43
C VAL A 277 14.53 7.32 5.53
N GLU A 278 14.25 8.14 6.54
CA GLU A 278 13.31 7.80 7.59
C GLU A 278 11.88 7.70 7.06
N PHE A 279 11.50 8.59 6.14
CA PHE A 279 10.19 8.55 5.47
C PHE A 279 9.94 7.19 4.82
N TRP A 280 10.88 6.67 4.02
CA TRP A 280 10.75 5.34 3.39
C TRP A 280 10.79 4.16 4.37
N ARG A 281 11.25 4.37 5.61
CA ARG A 281 11.15 3.36 6.69
C ARG A 281 9.81 3.39 7.43
N ARG A 282 8.98 4.41 7.18
CA ARG A 282 7.68 4.65 7.83
C ARG A 282 6.51 4.69 6.86
N TRP A 283 6.77 4.86 5.56
CA TRP A 283 5.81 4.85 4.46
C TRP A 283 5.90 3.53 3.71
N HIS A 284 4.74 2.91 3.47
CA HIS A 284 4.58 1.68 2.69
C HIS A 284 5.68 0.64 2.98
N ILE A 285 5.88 0.34 4.27
CA ILE A 285 7.04 -0.39 4.79
C ILE A 285 7.26 -1.72 4.08
N THR A 286 6.19 -2.45 3.75
CA THR A 286 6.29 -3.74 3.05
C THR A 286 6.78 -3.60 1.60
N LEU A 287 6.38 -2.55 0.87
CA LEU A 287 6.92 -2.26 -0.46
C LEU A 287 8.39 -1.86 -0.36
N SER A 288 8.73 -1.01 0.61
CA SER A 288 10.11 -0.60 0.86
C SER A 288 11.01 -1.79 1.17
N ALA A 289 10.51 -2.77 1.93
CA ALA A 289 11.21 -4.04 2.18
C ALA A 289 11.34 -4.87 0.89
N PHE A 290 10.28 -5.00 0.10
CA PHE A 290 10.33 -5.71 -1.18
C PHE A 290 11.36 -5.11 -2.14
N LEU A 291 11.31 -3.78 -2.36
CA LEU A 291 12.26 -3.06 -3.22
C LEU A 291 13.69 -3.22 -2.71
N ARG A 292 13.90 -3.23 -1.39
CA ARG A 292 15.21 -3.48 -0.80
C ARG A 292 15.71 -4.90 -1.08
N ASP A 293 14.90 -5.91 -0.78
CA ASP A 293 15.32 -7.30 -0.68
C ASP A 293 15.35 -8.04 -2.03
N TYR A 294 14.46 -7.66 -2.96
CA TYR A 294 14.31 -8.30 -4.27
C TYR A 294 14.77 -7.46 -5.45
N LEU A 295 15.12 -6.18 -5.24
CA LEU A 295 15.63 -5.31 -6.31
C LEU A 295 16.98 -4.67 -5.94
N TYR A 296 17.03 -3.84 -4.90
CA TYR A 296 18.22 -3.09 -4.53
C TYR A 296 19.42 -3.97 -4.14
N ILE A 297 19.22 -4.95 -3.24
CA ILE A 297 20.29 -5.87 -2.82
C ILE A 297 20.80 -6.72 -4.00
N PRO A 298 19.93 -7.34 -4.83
CA PRO A 298 20.36 -8.06 -6.03
C PRO A 298 21.13 -7.19 -7.05
N LEU A 299 20.82 -5.90 -7.19
CA LEU A 299 21.58 -4.95 -8.03
C LEU A 299 22.99 -4.63 -7.50
N GLY A 300 23.34 -5.17 -6.33
CA GLY A 300 24.61 -4.97 -5.63
C GLY A 300 24.47 -4.15 -4.36
N GLY A 301 23.32 -3.54 -4.08
CA GLY A 301 23.08 -2.73 -2.89
C GLY A 301 24.13 -1.63 -2.72
N ASN A 302 24.82 -1.63 -1.57
CA ASN A 302 25.93 -0.72 -1.25
C ASN A 302 27.30 -1.22 -1.71
N ARG A 303 27.39 -2.34 -2.45
CA ARG A 303 28.65 -2.85 -3.01
C ARG A 303 29.13 -1.90 -4.12
N ASN A 304 30.43 -1.89 -4.40
CA ASN A 304 31.06 -1.06 -5.44
C ASN A 304 31.09 0.46 -5.15
N GLY A 305 31.15 0.85 -3.88
CA GLY A 305 31.37 2.25 -3.46
C GLY A 305 30.19 3.20 -3.68
N ALA A 306 30.44 4.51 -3.56
CA ALA A 306 29.39 5.53 -3.58
C ALA A 306 28.64 5.61 -4.92
N ILE A 307 29.35 5.53 -6.05
CA ILE A 307 28.74 5.58 -7.39
C ILE A 307 27.80 4.39 -7.60
N GLY A 308 28.24 3.16 -7.28
CA GLY A 308 27.42 1.96 -7.37
C GLY A 308 26.16 2.07 -6.51
N ARG A 309 26.29 2.55 -5.27
CA ARG A 309 25.17 2.81 -4.37
C ARG A 309 24.16 3.79 -4.97
N TYR A 310 24.59 4.95 -5.47
CA TYR A 310 23.69 5.98 -5.99
C TYR A 310 22.97 5.53 -7.26
N ARG A 311 23.67 4.85 -8.16
CA ARG A 311 23.05 4.21 -9.33
C ARG A 311 21.99 3.21 -8.91
N ASN A 312 22.31 2.32 -7.96
CA ASN A 312 21.38 1.29 -7.50
C ASN A 312 20.15 1.91 -6.80
N LEU A 313 20.31 2.97 -6.01
CA LEU A 313 19.19 3.70 -5.40
C LEU A 313 18.29 4.34 -6.46
N MET A 314 18.88 5.03 -7.46
CA MET A 314 18.12 5.66 -8.55
C MET A 314 17.34 4.61 -9.35
N LEU A 315 17.98 3.52 -9.77
CA LEU A 315 17.32 2.43 -10.49
C LEU A 315 16.18 1.80 -9.67
N THR A 316 16.41 1.58 -8.38
CA THR A 316 15.39 1.02 -7.48
C THR A 316 14.15 1.92 -7.43
N MET A 317 14.35 3.24 -7.31
CA MET A 317 13.24 4.18 -7.23
C MET A 317 12.55 4.43 -8.58
N LEU A 318 13.27 4.44 -9.70
CA LEU A 318 12.66 4.52 -11.03
C LEU A 318 11.79 3.30 -11.32
N ILE A 319 12.28 2.10 -11.02
CA ILE A 319 11.50 0.86 -11.16
C ILE A 319 10.33 0.84 -10.17
N GLY A 320 10.52 1.33 -8.95
CA GLY A 320 9.45 1.50 -7.97
C GLY A 320 8.36 2.47 -8.46
N GLY A 321 8.76 3.57 -9.11
CA GLY A 321 7.86 4.51 -9.78
C GLY A 321 7.07 3.84 -10.89
N LEU A 322 7.74 3.20 -11.85
CA LEU A 322 7.09 2.44 -12.92
C LEU A 322 6.11 1.40 -12.38
N TRP A 323 6.46 0.71 -11.30
CA TRP A 323 5.56 -0.25 -10.67
C TRP A 323 4.26 0.39 -10.19
N HIS A 324 4.29 1.62 -9.67
CA HIS A 324 3.08 2.31 -9.28
C HIS A 324 2.20 2.62 -10.48
N GLY A 325 2.71 3.07 -11.62
CA GLY A 325 1.86 3.34 -12.78
C GLY A 325 2.62 3.51 -14.09
N ALA A 326 1.91 3.32 -15.20
CA ALA A 326 2.46 3.46 -16.54
C ALA A 326 2.32 4.92 -17.02
N GLY A 327 3.39 5.71 -16.85
CA GLY A 327 3.43 7.10 -17.31
C GLY A 327 4.68 7.86 -16.86
N PHE A 328 5.01 8.96 -17.55
CA PHE A 328 6.18 9.79 -17.21
C PHE A 328 6.11 10.40 -15.81
N ASN A 329 4.90 10.72 -15.34
CA ASN A 329 4.64 11.22 -14.00
C ASN A 329 5.20 10.29 -12.90
N PHE A 330 4.98 8.97 -13.04
CA PHE A 330 5.50 7.98 -12.11
C PHE A 330 7.02 7.78 -12.20
N ILE A 331 7.58 7.90 -13.42
CA ILE A 331 9.05 7.88 -13.62
C ILE A 331 9.68 9.08 -12.92
N ILE A 332 9.12 10.27 -13.08
CA ILE A 332 9.59 11.50 -12.43
C ILE A 332 9.46 11.38 -10.92
N TRP A 333 8.32 10.90 -10.41
CA TRP A 333 8.12 10.63 -8.99
C TRP A 333 9.22 9.70 -8.43
N GLY A 334 9.52 8.60 -9.11
CA GLY A 334 10.60 7.68 -8.75
C GLY A 334 11.96 8.36 -8.81
N GLY A 335 12.22 9.14 -9.85
CA GLY A 335 13.44 9.93 -10.02
C GLY A 335 13.66 10.94 -8.89
N LEU A 336 12.61 11.66 -8.49
CA LEU A 336 12.63 12.61 -7.39
C LEU A 336 13.00 11.93 -6.07
N HIS A 337 12.33 10.82 -5.72
CA HIS A 337 12.68 10.08 -4.51
C HIS A 337 14.09 9.47 -4.55
N GLY A 338 14.53 8.99 -5.71
CA GLY A 338 15.91 8.54 -5.92
C GLY A 338 16.92 9.66 -5.68
N PHE A 339 16.65 10.84 -6.24
CA PHE A 339 17.48 12.04 -6.05
C PHE A 339 17.49 12.47 -4.58
N TYR A 340 16.34 12.54 -3.92
CA TYR A 340 16.23 12.91 -2.51
C TYR A 340 17.04 11.97 -1.61
N LEU A 341 17.01 10.66 -1.86
CA LEU A 341 17.82 9.69 -1.10
C LEU A 341 19.33 9.90 -1.30
N ILE A 342 19.76 10.16 -2.53
CA ILE A 342 21.17 10.45 -2.84
C ILE A 342 21.60 11.75 -2.14
N ALA A 343 20.80 12.81 -2.27
CA ALA A 343 21.05 14.10 -1.63
C ALA A 343 21.10 13.96 -0.10
N ASN A 344 20.19 13.19 0.50
CA ASN A 344 20.21 12.92 1.92
C ASN A 344 21.46 12.17 2.37
N HIS A 345 21.95 11.19 1.60
CA HIS A 345 23.20 10.50 1.92
C HIS A 345 24.44 11.41 1.78
N ALA A 346 24.46 12.28 0.77
CA ALA A 346 25.50 13.28 0.63
C ALA A 346 25.47 14.28 1.81
N PHE A 347 24.29 14.77 2.18
CA PHE A 347 24.10 15.66 3.34
C PHE A 347 24.58 15.01 4.64
N GLN A 348 24.13 13.78 4.94
CA GLN A 348 24.56 13.05 6.14
C GLN A 348 26.08 12.82 6.18
N SER A 349 26.71 12.61 5.02
CA SER A 349 28.16 12.48 4.92
C SER A 349 28.87 13.80 5.20
N ALA A 350 28.34 14.92 4.68
CA ALA A 350 28.91 16.26 4.85
C ALA A 350 28.73 16.79 6.28
N THR A 351 27.62 16.46 6.95
CA THR A 351 27.28 16.96 8.28
C THR A 351 27.58 15.96 9.41
N ARG A 352 28.34 14.89 9.13
CA ARG A 352 28.58 13.78 10.09
C ARG A 352 29.12 14.25 11.45
N ASN A 353 29.90 15.32 11.47
CA ASN A 353 30.53 15.86 12.68
C ASN A 353 29.80 17.10 13.25
N ILE A 354 28.63 17.45 12.71
CA ILE A 354 27.85 18.63 13.12
C ILE A 354 26.63 18.15 13.90
N ASN A 355 26.42 18.67 15.11
CA ASN A 355 25.21 18.39 15.87
C ASN A 355 24.06 19.28 15.36
N LEU A 356 23.11 18.67 14.66
CA LEU A 356 21.94 19.35 14.09
C LEU A 356 20.63 19.01 14.84
N SER A 357 20.72 18.47 16.06
CA SER A 357 19.54 18.04 16.83
C SER A 357 18.54 19.16 17.14
N SER A 358 18.99 20.41 17.24
CA SER A 358 18.10 21.56 17.44
C SER A 358 17.23 21.90 16.22
N PHE A 359 17.57 21.37 15.02
CA PHE A 359 16.88 21.66 13.76
C PHE A 359 15.85 20.59 13.38
N LYS A 360 15.51 19.67 14.29
CA LYS A 360 14.56 18.58 14.02
C LYS A 360 13.21 19.03 13.44
N PRO A 361 12.50 20.03 14.00
CA PRO A 361 11.24 20.48 13.42
C PRO A 361 11.41 21.00 11.99
N LEU A 362 12.52 21.68 11.71
CA LEU A 362 12.84 22.16 10.37
C LEU A 362 13.05 20.99 9.41
N PHE A 363 13.76 19.93 9.82
CA PHE A 363 13.97 18.76 8.96
C PHE A 363 12.68 17.98 8.66
N VAL A 364 11.74 17.95 9.60
CA VAL A 364 10.40 17.40 9.34
C VAL A 364 9.67 18.21 8.28
N LEU A 365 9.69 19.55 8.39
CA LEU A 365 9.06 20.43 7.41
C LEU A 365 9.72 20.33 6.03
N VAL A 366 11.05 20.29 5.96
CA VAL A 366 11.81 20.15 4.71
C VAL A 366 11.53 18.81 4.06
N THR A 367 11.52 17.72 4.84
CA THR A 367 11.19 16.38 4.32
C THR A 367 9.76 16.35 3.79
N LEU A 368 8.80 16.88 4.54
CA LEU A 368 7.41 16.96 4.12
C LEU A 368 7.26 17.78 2.83
N PHE A 369 7.93 18.92 2.72
CA PHE A 369 7.91 19.75 1.51
C PHE A 369 8.32 18.94 0.27
N PHE A 370 9.47 18.27 0.30
CA PHE A 370 9.92 17.46 -0.85
C PHE A 370 8.99 16.29 -1.15
N VAL A 371 8.42 15.67 -0.11
CA VAL A 371 7.43 14.61 -0.27
C VAL A 371 6.15 15.14 -0.94
N VAL A 372 5.66 16.32 -0.56
CA VAL A 372 4.50 16.97 -1.19
C VAL A 372 4.77 17.25 -2.67
N ILE A 373 5.96 17.76 -3.01
CA ILE A 373 6.34 17.99 -4.42
C ILE A 373 6.33 16.68 -5.21
N ALA A 374 6.88 15.59 -4.66
CA ALA A 374 6.80 14.29 -5.31
C ALA A 374 5.33 13.86 -5.50
N TRP A 375 4.49 14.03 -4.48
CA TRP A 375 3.07 13.67 -4.57
C TRP A 375 2.28 14.39 -5.65
N VAL A 376 2.67 15.61 -6.05
CA VAL A 376 2.06 16.29 -7.21
C VAL A 376 2.20 15.44 -8.48
N PHE A 377 3.40 14.91 -8.75
CA PHE A 377 3.62 13.99 -9.88
C PHE A 377 2.93 12.65 -9.69
N PHE A 378 2.70 12.21 -8.45
CA PHE A 378 1.98 10.97 -8.18
C PHE A 378 0.46 11.12 -8.41
N ARG A 379 -0.11 12.33 -8.33
CA ARG A 379 -1.56 12.59 -8.50
C ARG A 379 -1.96 13.00 -9.89
N ALA A 380 -1.17 13.85 -10.55
CA ALA A 380 -1.58 14.45 -11.82
C ALA A 380 -1.73 13.38 -12.90
N GLU A 381 -2.74 13.50 -13.74
CA GLU A 381 -2.96 12.56 -14.85
C GLU A 381 -2.03 12.88 -16.02
N THR A 382 -1.65 14.16 -16.16
CA THR A 382 -0.76 14.64 -17.21
C THR A 382 0.52 15.24 -16.65
N LEU A 383 1.60 15.20 -17.44
CA LEU A 383 2.84 15.90 -17.07
C LEU A 383 2.63 17.42 -17.06
N HIS A 384 1.78 17.92 -17.95
CA HIS A 384 1.43 19.33 -17.99
C HIS A 384 0.77 19.78 -16.67
N GLY A 385 -0.26 19.08 -16.21
CA GLY A 385 -0.94 19.39 -14.95
C GLY A 385 -0.02 19.32 -13.74
N ALA A 386 0.86 18.32 -13.66
CA ALA A 386 1.88 18.24 -12.61
C ALA A 386 2.77 19.49 -12.56
N MET A 387 3.28 19.90 -13.72
CA MET A 387 4.14 21.08 -13.84
C MET A 387 3.39 22.36 -13.54
N THR A 388 2.13 22.47 -13.96
CA THR A 388 1.23 23.60 -13.67
C THR A 388 1.06 23.77 -12.16
N ILE A 389 0.78 22.70 -11.41
CA ILE A 389 0.68 22.75 -9.95
C ILE A 389 2.00 23.18 -9.30
N VAL A 390 3.12 22.52 -9.64
CA VAL A 390 4.43 22.85 -9.05
C VAL A 390 4.82 24.30 -9.33
N TYR A 391 4.63 24.77 -10.57
CA TYR A 391 4.91 26.16 -10.94
C TYR A 391 4.07 27.14 -10.13
N GLN A 392 2.76 26.90 -10.03
CA GLN A 392 1.87 27.83 -9.34
C GLN A 392 2.09 27.84 -7.83
N MET A 393 2.45 26.70 -7.21
CA MET A 393 2.88 26.63 -5.80
C MET A 393 4.08 27.53 -5.50
N LEU A 394 5.00 27.71 -6.48
CA LEU A 394 6.24 28.48 -6.32
C LEU A 394 6.18 29.89 -6.92
N SER A 395 5.12 30.24 -7.64
CA SER A 395 4.98 31.51 -8.35
C SER A 395 4.75 32.71 -7.42
N PHE A 396 4.25 32.48 -6.19
CA PHE A 396 3.85 33.51 -5.21
C PHE A 396 2.99 34.64 -5.79
N SER A 397 2.19 34.33 -6.83
CA SER A 397 1.23 35.27 -7.40
C SER A 397 0.09 35.55 -6.41
N SER A 398 -0.33 36.81 -6.33
CA SER A 398 -1.52 37.25 -5.59
C SER A 398 -2.83 37.05 -6.35
N ALA A 399 -2.75 36.67 -7.64
CA ALA A 399 -3.94 36.32 -8.42
C ALA A 399 -4.62 35.08 -7.81
N THR A 400 -5.92 35.20 -7.60
CA THR A 400 -6.75 34.12 -7.05
C THR A 400 -7.27 33.24 -8.19
N SER A 401 -7.61 31.99 -7.87
CA SER A 401 -8.30 31.13 -8.83
C SER A 401 -9.70 31.68 -9.10
N GLU A 402 -10.08 31.77 -10.37
CA GLU A 402 -11.48 32.00 -10.74
C GLU A 402 -12.28 30.69 -10.83
N VAL A 403 -11.58 29.56 -10.96
CA VAL A 403 -12.18 28.23 -11.20
C VAL A 403 -12.31 27.38 -9.94
N ILE A 404 -11.46 27.58 -8.93
CA ILE A 404 -11.46 26.78 -7.70
C ILE A 404 -11.94 27.60 -6.51
N GLN A 405 -13.01 27.12 -5.87
CA GLN A 405 -13.54 27.74 -4.65
C GLN A 405 -13.19 26.91 -3.41
N VAL A 406 -12.13 27.31 -2.71
CA VAL A 406 -11.73 26.67 -1.46
C VAL A 406 -12.70 27.05 -0.34
N GLN A 407 -13.52 26.09 0.10
CA GLN A 407 -14.47 26.28 1.19
C GLN A 407 -13.80 26.20 2.57
N PRO A 408 -14.25 26.97 3.58
CA PRO A 408 -13.62 26.97 4.91
C PRO A 408 -13.52 25.60 5.59
N TYR A 409 -14.52 24.72 5.39
CA TYR A 409 -14.50 23.38 5.97
C TYR A 409 -13.38 22.51 5.39
N MET A 410 -12.96 22.74 4.13
CA MET A 410 -11.87 22.01 3.52
C MET A 410 -10.53 22.35 4.16
N ILE A 411 -10.32 23.65 4.44
CA ILE A 411 -9.13 24.12 5.19
C ILE A 411 -9.13 23.50 6.59
N PHE A 412 -10.29 23.50 7.25
CA PHE A 412 -10.46 22.85 8.56
C PHE A 412 -10.06 21.36 8.51
N LEU A 413 -10.50 20.61 7.50
CA LEU A 413 -10.12 19.20 7.32
C LEU A 413 -8.61 19.01 7.13
N ILE A 414 -7.95 19.88 6.38
CA ILE A 414 -6.48 19.84 6.20
C ILE A 414 -5.78 20.09 7.54
N VAL A 415 -6.21 21.11 8.28
CA VAL A 415 -5.64 21.46 9.60
C VAL A 415 -5.84 20.29 10.58
N VAL A 416 -7.04 19.71 10.64
CA VAL A 416 -7.33 18.54 11.47
C VAL A 416 -6.50 17.34 11.03
N GLY A 417 -6.36 17.10 9.72
CA GLY A 417 -5.55 16.00 9.18
C GLY A 417 -4.08 16.13 9.56
N PHE A 418 -3.47 17.31 9.42
CA PHE A 418 -2.11 17.54 9.91
C PHE A 418 -2.00 17.45 11.43
N PHE A 419 -2.99 17.95 12.18
CA PHE A 419 -3.02 17.81 13.63
C PHE A 419 -3.00 16.32 14.04
N ILE A 420 -3.84 15.50 13.42
CA ILE A 420 -3.87 14.05 13.65
C ILE A 420 -2.51 13.44 13.31
N THR A 421 -1.98 13.67 12.11
CA THR A 421 -0.73 13.02 11.67
C THR A 421 0.49 13.44 12.48
N GLN A 422 0.54 14.65 13.03
CA GLN A 422 1.68 15.17 13.79
C GLN A 422 1.58 14.91 15.30
N PHE A 423 0.40 15.03 15.91
CA PHE A 423 0.27 15.02 17.37
C PHE A 423 -0.33 13.74 17.95
N THR A 424 -1.02 12.93 17.14
CA THR A 424 -1.63 11.68 17.63
C THR A 424 -0.70 10.47 17.38
N PRO A 425 -0.82 9.40 18.18
CA PRO A 425 -0.21 8.11 17.85
C PRO A 425 -0.92 7.47 16.65
N ASN A 426 -0.18 6.76 15.80
CA ASN A 426 -0.80 5.93 14.75
C ASN A 426 -1.40 4.64 15.35
N VAL A 427 -2.19 3.92 14.55
CA VAL A 427 -2.89 2.69 15.00
C VAL A 427 -1.93 1.66 15.58
N SER A 428 -0.80 1.39 14.91
CA SER A 428 0.21 0.46 15.41
C SER A 428 0.75 0.88 16.80
N GLN A 429 0.94 2.18 17.03
CA GLN A 429 1.37 2.72 18.34
C GLN A 429 0.26 2.65 19.39
N MET A 430 -1.00 2.84 19.00
CA MET A 430 -2.13 2.68 19.90
C MET A 430 -2.20 1.24 20.40
N PHE A 431 -2.21 0.25 19.52
CA PHE A 431 -2.38 -1.15 19.89
C PHE A 431 -1.08 -1.90 20.21
N GLU A 432 0.05 -1.18 20.34
CA GLU A 432 1.40 -1.75 20.45
C GLU A 432 1.70 -2.86 19.42
N TYR A 433 1.07 -2.72 18.25
CA TYR A 433 1.05 -3.72 17.21
C TYR A 433 2.30 -3.60 16.35
N GLN A 434 3.14 -4.64 16.35
CA GLN A 434 4.39 -4.66 15.60
C GLN A 434 4.34 -5.50 14.32
N GLY A 435 3.19 -6.10 14.01
CA GLY A 435 3.06 -7.12 12.98
C GLY A 435 3.70 -8.45 13.41
N TRP A 436 3.83 -9.37 12.46
CA TRP A 436 4.51 -10.65 12.67
C TRP A 436 5.97 -10.54 12.24
N LYS A 437 6.93 -10.66 13.17
CA LYS A 437 8.37 -10.55 12.85
C LYS A 437 9.12 -11.87 12.87
N THR A 438 8.75 -12.81 13.73
CA THR A 438 9.38 -14.14 13.80
C THR A 438 8.34 -15.24 14.03
N PRO A 439 8.64 -16.50 13.68
CA PRO A 439 7.74 -17.64 13.90
C PRO A 439 7.26 -17.83 15.35
N ASP A 440 7.99 -17.27 16.32
CA ASP A 440 7.73 -17.39 17.74
C ASP A 440 7.13 -16.11 18.36
N ASP A 441 6.81 -15.11 17.52
CA ASP A 441 6.33 -13.79 17.94
C ASP A 441 4.81 -13.75 18.23
N TRP A 442 4.37 -14.61 19.17
CA TRP A 442 3.02 -14.61 19.72
C TRP A 442 2.88 -13.69 20.93
N GLN A 443 3.61 -12.57 20.98
CA GLN A 443 3.46 -11.62 22.09
C GLN A 443 2.00 -11.16 22.21
N PRO A 444 1.42 -11.06 23.42
CA PRO A 444 0.04 -10.62 23.60
C PRO A 444 -0.19 -9.25 22.95
N ILE A 445 -1.35 -9.06 22.31
CA ILE A 445 -1.75 -7.73 21.79
C ILE A 445 -2.34 -6.97 22.95
N THR A 446 -1.62 -6.00 23.48
CA THR A 446 -2.15 -5.07 24.46
C THR A 446 -3.10 -4.11 23.78
N ILE A 447 -4.39 -4.17 24.12
CA ILE A 447 -5.34 -3.15 23.69
C ILE A 447 -4.91 -1.84 24.34
N PHE A 448 -4.71 -0.76 23.56
CA PHE A 448 -4.36 0.58 24.07
C PHE A 448 -5.19 0.98 25.31
N PHE A 449 -6.47 0.59 25.27
CA PHE A 449 -7.48 0.87 26.27
C PHE A 449 -7.45 -0.03 27.51
N ASP A 450 -6.58 -1.04 27.59
CA ASP A 450 -6.29 -1.67 28.88
C ASP A 450 -5.31 -0.81 29.71
N LYS A 451 -4.56 0.10 29.06
CA LYS A 451 -3.75 1.13 29.76
C LYS A 451 -4.61 2.29 30.26
N PHE A 452 -5.68 2.63 29.54
CA PHE A 452 -6.70 3.55 30.05
C PHE A 452 -7.67 2.75 30.94
N LYS A 453 -7.84 3.10 32.22
CA LYS A 453 -8.81 2.41 33.11
C LYS A 453 -10.31 2.56 32.71
N PHE A 454 -10.60 2.83 31.43
CA PHE A 454 -11.92 3.18 30.88
C PHE A 454 -12.32 2.26 29.71
N ARG A 455 -12.54 0.97 29.98
CA ARG A 455 -13.13 0.02 29.01
C ARG A 455 -14.48 0.51 28.44
N LYS A 456 -15.29 1.18 29.26
CA LYS A 456 -16.57 1.79 28.82
C LYS A 456 -16.38 3.01 27.91
N GLY A 457 -15.37 3.84 28.17
CA GLY A 457 -15.06 5.02 27.35
C GLY A 457 -14.57 4.63 25.96
N ALA A 458 -13.75 3.57 25.86
CA ALA A 458 -13.30 3.01 24.60
C ALA A 458 -14.47 2.49 23.73
N LEU A 459 -15.42 1.77 24.35
CA LEU A 459 -16.61 1.27 23.67
C LEU A 459 -17.54 2.40 23.22
N ALA A 460 -17.72 3.45 24.04
CA ALA A 460 -18.50 4.61 23.63
C ALA A 460 -17.83 5.34 22.45
N TYR A 461 -16.52 5.58 22.53
CA TYR A 461 -15.75 6.21 21.46
C TYR A 461 -15.86 5.44 20.14
N ILE A 462 -15.63 4.12 20.16
CA ILE A 462 -15.68 3.30 18.95
C ILE A 462 -17.10 3.22 18.38
N SER A 463 -18.13 3.21 19.24
CA SER A 463 -19.53 3.21 18.80
C SER A 463 -19.90 4.52 18.13
N CYS A 464 -19.49 5.66 18.69
CA CYS A 464 -19.66 6.97 18.06
C CYS A 464 -18.91 7.07 16.74
N LEU A 465 -17.68 6.55 16.68
CA LEU A 465 -16.86 6.55 15.47
C LEU A 465 -17.47 5.70 14.37
N LEU A 466 -17.99 4.52 14.71
CA LEU A 466 -18.72 3.65 13.80
C LEU A 466 -20.01 4.33 13.32
N ALA A 467 -20.83 4.85 14.23
CA ALA A 467 -22.07 5.55 13.88
C ALA A 467 -21.82 6.72 12.92
N ALA A 468 -20.80 7.54 13.19
CA ALA A 468 -20.38 8.62 12.29
C ALA A 468 -19.94 8.06 10.94
N SER A 469 -19.11 7.01 10.91
CA SER A 469 -18.65 6.39 9.65
C SER A 469 -19.81 5.86 8.80
N LEU A 470 -20.81 5.23 9.44
CA LEU A 470 -22.00 4.70 8.74
C LEU A 470 -22.83 5.78 8.05
N MET A 471 -22.87 7.01 8.60
CA MET A 471 -23.57 8.13 7.97
C MET A 471 -22.95 8.54 6.62
N PHE A 472 -21.64 8.29 6.44
CA PHE A 472 -20.90 8.65 5.22
C PHE A 472 -20.71 7.45 4.26
N MET A 473 -21.18 6.24 4.62
CA MET A 473 -20.97 5.01 3.86
C MET A 473 -21.85 4.91 2.58
N ALA A 474 -22.78 5.83 2.36
CA ALA A 474 -23.70 5.79 1.21
C ALA A 474 -23.04 6.09 -0.14
N GLN A 475 -21.87 6.74 -0.17
CA GLN A 475 -21.11 7.00 -1.40
C GLN A 475 -19.62 6.68 -1.21
N PRO A 476 -19.25 5.41 -1.04
CA PRO A 476 -17.86 5.04 -0.83
C PRO A 476 -17.10 5.20 -2.14
N THR A 477 -16.00 5.97 -2.12
CA THR A 477 -15.09 6.05 -3.26
C THR A 477 -14.18 4.83 -3.30
N VAL A 478 -13.72 4.47 -4.50
CA VAL A 478 -12.70 3.44 -4.67
C VAL A 478 -11.43 3.87 -3.93
N PHE A 479 -10.71 2.93 -3.31
CA PHE A 479 -9.41 3.25 -2.74
C PHE A 479 -8.47 3.78 -3.82
N ILE A 480 -7.77 4.86 -3.52
CA ILE A 480 -6.98 5.58 -4.50
C ILE A 480 -5.90 4.68 -5.12
N TYR A 481 -5.39 3.75 -4.32
CA TYR A 481 -4.36 2.82 -4.74
C TYR A 481 -4.80 1.87 -5.86
N PHE A 482 -6.11 1.68 -6.06
CA PHE A 482 -6.62 0.77 -7.08
C PHE A 482 -6.57 1.41 -8.47
N ASN A 483 -6.35 2.72 -8.54
CA ASN A 483 -6.25 3.47 -9.79
C ASN A 483 -4.84 3.42 -10.41
N PHE A 484 -3.87 2.80 -9.72
CA PHE A 484 -2.45 2.83 -10.06
C PHE A 484 -1.90 1.47 -10.56
#